data_AF-A0A1C1CLJ3-F1
#
_entry.id   AF-A0A1C1CLJ3-F1
#
_cell.length_a   1.000
_cell.length_b   1.000
_cell.length_c   1.000
_cell.angle_alpha   90.00
_cell.angle_beta   90.00
_cell.angle_gamma   90.00
#
_symmetry.space_group_name_H-M   'P 1'
#
loop_
_entity.id
_entity.type
_entity.pdbx_description
1 polymer ?
#
loop_
_entity_poly.entity_id
_entity_poly.type
_entity_poly.pdbx_seq_one_letter_code
_entity_poly.pdbx_strand_id
1 'polypeptide(L)'
;MPAQRTCQRAFRTIALTDLIPRPSRSYSSGPSPAAATTTEGAKHAISPRWLSDTKSRIGRCITFGLAPKLVDEAGNLLSVLGRDWRELVAGSEGYLTSEKRAGLHRQNIVWGEQDSMGHVNNVMYVRFAESGRCNWIRNYSRHVDPAHKRQWEELLTSRGIGLILKSITVDFKFPMTWPDRISVYHKLRSRPDESTESLILDVLIMSEVKQRPAARCLEDVVVYDYRAGKKSTLEPFMLEQFKQTFDLQEAAKAENHGKIQQIEQRVRVLEKESWDRPDAKEDFGSAQRP
;
A
#
# COMPACT_ATOMS: atom_id res chain seq x y z
N MET A 1 -17.88 -15.45 -54.15
CA MET A 1 -18.00 -16.72 -54.90
C MET A 1 -17.04 -17.72 -54.27
N PRO A 2 -17.44 -18.99 -54.07
CA PRO A 2 -17.66 -19.70 -52.80
C PRO A 2 -16.43 -20.52 -52.35
N ALA A 3 -16.09 -20.73 -51.07
CA ALA A 3 -16.78 -21.38 -49.94
C ALA A 3 -16.19 -22.78 -49.63
N GLN A 4 -15.72 -22.90 -48.39
CA GLN A 4 -15.79 -24.06 -47.49
C GLN A 4 -15.15 -25.39 -47.92
N ARG A 5 -14.03 -25.75 -47.26
CA ARG A 5 -13.74 -27.14 -46.90
C ARG A 5 -13.30 -27.26 -45.44
N THR A 6 -14.00 -28.17 -44.81
CA THR A 6 -14.00 -28.67 -43.43
C THR A 6 -12.71 -29.41 -43.10
N CYS A 7 -12.18 -29.21 -41.88
CA CYS A 7 -11.37 -30.22 -41.20
C CYS A 7 -11.83 -30.32 -39.74
N GLN A 8 -12.69 -31.29 -39.47
CA GLN A 8 -12.92 -31.84 -38.14
C GLN A 8 -11.75 -32.79 -37.81
N ARG A 9 -11.11 -32.59 -36.65
CA ARG A 9 -10.40 -33.68 -35.96
C ARG A 9 -10.66 -33.58 -34.47
N ALA A 10 -11.36 -34.60 -33.99
CA ALA A 10 -11.71 -34.84 -32.61
C ALA A 10 -10.47 -35.25 -31.81
N PHE A 11 -10.34 -34.74 -30.59
CA PHE A 11 -9.67 -35.42 -29.50
C PHE A 11 -10.65 -35.48 -28.32
N ARG A 12 -11.13 -36.70 -28.05
CA ARG A 12 -11.87 -37.08 -26.85
C ARG A 12 -10.97 -38.01 -26.04
N THR A 13 -11.19 -37.98 -24.71
CA THR A 13 -10.72 -38.94 -23.68
C THR A 13 -9.23 -38.76 -23.33
N ILE A 14 -8.80 -38.62 -22.08
CA ILE A 14 -9.18 -39.35 -20.87
C ILE A 14 -9.09 -38.41 -19.65
N ALA A 15 -10.14 -38.40 -18.83
CA ALA A 15 -10.09 -37.89 -17.47
C ALA A 15 -9.40 -38.94 -16.60
N LEU A 16 -8.24 -38.61 -16.03
CA LEU A 16 -7.64 -39.31 -14.91
C LEU A 16 -7.44 -38.27 -13.81
N THR A 17 -8.33 -38.32 -12.83
CA THR A 17 -8.21 -37.63 -11.55
C THR A 17 -7.13 -38.33 -10.73
N ASP A 18 -5.89 -37.87 -10.83
CA ASP A 18 -4.88 -38.14 -9.81
C ASP A 18 -4.83 -36.96 -8.84
N LEU A 19 -5.28 -37.25 -7.61
CA LEU A 19 -5.15 -36.41 -6.44
C LEU A 19 -3.66 -36.28 -6.11
N ILE A 20 -3.01 -35.23 -6.64
CA ILE A 20 -1.65 -34.87 -6.24
C ILE A 20 -1.73 -34.25 -4.83
N PRO A 21 -1.08 -34.84 -3.81
CA PRO A 21 -1.04 -34.25 -2.47
C PRO A 21 -0.22 -32.96 -2.52
N ARG A 22 -0.81 -31.85 -2.04
CA ARG A 22 -0.10 -30.57 -1.88
C ARG A 22 1.09 -30.78 -0.92
N PRO A 23 2.32 -30.38 -1.30
CA PRO A 23 3.42 -30.39 -0.36
C PRO A 23 3.19 -29.28 0.68
N SER A 24 3.33 -29.63 1.96
CA SER A 24 3.44 -28.67 3.06
C SER A 24 4.66 -27.78 2.81
N ARG A 25 4.45 -26.52 2.42
CA ARG A 25 5.53 -25.52 2.38
C ARG A 25 5.89 -25.14 3.82
N SER A 26 6.96 -25.75 4.33
CA SER A 26 7.71 -25.19 5.46
C SER A 26 8.50 -23.99 4.94
N TYR A 27 8.14 -22.78 5.35
CA TYR A 27 8.99 -21.62 5.18
C TYR A 27 10.18 -21.77 6.14
N SER A 28 11.36 -22.06 5.58
CA SER A 28 12.61 -22.01 6.34
C SER A 28 12.83 -20.57 6.82
N SER A 29 12.84 -20.37 8.14
CA SER A 29 13.29 -19.13 8.76
C SER A 29 14.80 -19.02 8.54
N GLY A 30 15.20 -18.19 7.59
CA GLY A 30 16.58 -17.73 7.49
C GLY A 30 17.00 -16.98 8.76
N PRO A 31 18.30 -16.92 9.08
CA PRO A 31 18.79 -16.32 10.33
C PRO A 31 18.41 -14.83 10.38
N SER A 32 17.90 -14.37 11.54
CA SER A 32 17.68 -12.95 11.78
C SER A 32 18.97 -12.16 11.56
N PRO A 33 18.95 -11.02 10.85
CA PRO A 33 20.04 -10.07 10.91
C PRO A 33 20.18 -9.59 12.36
N ALA A 34 21.42 -9.55 12.84
CA ALA A 34 21.80 -9.08 14.16
C ALA A 34 21.09 -7.77 14.52
N ALA A 35 20.67 -7.68 15.78
CA ALA A 35 19.93 -6.60 16.41
C ALA A 35 20.25 -5.21 15.82
N ALA A 36 19.40 -4.74 14.92
CA ALA A 36 19.29 -3.31 14.66
C ALA A 36 18.75 -2.68 15.94
N THR A 37 19.56 -1.82 16.54
CA THR A 37 19.21 -0.86 17.59
C THR A 37 17.75 -0.48 17.46
N THR A 38 16.95 -0.86 18.45
CA THR A 38 15.52 -0.52 18.53
C THR A 38 15.44 0.99 18.73
N THR A 39 15.45 1.74 17.64
CA THR A 39 15.17 3.17 17.63
C THR A 39 13.80 3.37 18.27
N GLU A 40 13.65 4.33 19.18
CA GLU A 40 12.39 4.65 19.87
C GLU A 40 11.16 4.71 18.94
N GLY A 41 11.37 5.02 17.65
CA GLY A 41 10.35 4.97 16.61
C GLY A 41 9.62 3.63 16.47
N ALA A 42 10.20 2.49 16.90
CA ALA A 42 9.53 1.20 16.85
C ALA A 42 8.40 1.06 17.89
N LYS A 43 8.46 1.75 19.04
CA LYS A 43 7.46 1.63 20.11
C LYS A 43 6.11 2.25 19.74
N HIS A 44 6.10 3.18 18.80
CA HIS A 44 4.89 3.86 18.33
C HIS A 44 4.40 3.33 16.97
N ALA A 45 5.09 2.34 16.39
CA ALA A 45 4.70 1.79 15.11
C ALA A 45 3.38 0.99 15.25
N ILE A 46 2.41 1.35 14.42
CA ILE A 46 1.13 0.66 14.35
C ILE A 46 1.36 -0.76 13.83
N SER A 47 0.73 -1.75 14.48
CA SER A 47 0.84 -3.15 14.05
C SER A 47 0.48 -3.29 12.57
N PRO A 48 1.25 -4.03 11.75
CA PRO A 48 0.89 -4.31 10.36
C PRO A 48 -0.46 -5.03 10.20
N ARG A 49 -0.97 -5.64 11.28
CA ARG A 49 -2.26 -6.32 11.35
C ARG A 49 -3.37 -5.46 11.95
N TRP A 50 -3.08 -4.22 12.35
CA TRP A 50 -4.04 -3.33 13.02
C TRP A 50 -5.39 -3.31 12.33
N LEU A 51 -5.42 -3.02 11.02
CA LEU A 51 -6.68 -2.95 10.27
C LEU A 51 -7.50 -4.26 10.33
N SER A 52 -6.83 -5.42 10.16
CA SER A 52 -7.53 -6.72 10.22
C SER A 52 -7.99 -7.03 11.64
N ASP A 53 -7.14 -6.79 12.63
CA ASP A 53 -7.42 -7.12 14.02
C ASP A 53 -8.54 -6.22 14.57
N THR A 54 -8.54 -4.93 14.26
CA THR A 54 -9.61 -3.98 14.62
C THR A 54 -10.95 -4.36 13.97
N LYS A 55 -10.95 -4.78 12.69
CA LYS A 55 -12.18 -5.31 12.05
C LYS A 55 -12.68 -6.59 12.74
N SER A 56 -11.79 -7.51 13.08
CA SER A 56 -12.15 -8.74 13.80
C SER A 56 -12.71 -8.44 15.20
N ARG A 57 -12.17 -7.45 15.91
CA ARG A 57 -12.67 -7.02 17.22
C ARG A 57 -14.09 -6.46 17.14
N ILE A 58 -14.37 -5.61 16.14
CA ILE A 58 -15.74 -5.11 15.90
C ILE A 58 -16.66 -6.28 15.53
N GLY A 59 -16.21 -7.18 14.64
CA GLY A 59 -16.96 -8.38 14.27
C GLY A 59 -17.33 -9.24 15.46
N ARG A 60 -16.41 -9.44 16.41
CA ARG A 60 -16.68 -10.15 17.67
C ARG A 60 -17.78 -9.48 18.49
N CYS A 61 -17.76 -8.15 18.59
CA CYS A 61 -18.81 -7.41 19.29
C CYS A 61 -20.18 -7.65 18.63
N ILE A 62 -20.25 -7.59 17.30
CA ILE A 62 -21.49 -7.85 16.54
C ILE A 62 -21.98 -9.28 16.76
N THR A 63 -21.09 -10.28 16.66
CA THR A 63 -21.45 -11.70 16.83
C THR A 63 -21.90 -12.04 18.24
N PHE A 64 -21.37 -11.37 19.27
CA PHE A 64 -21.78 -11.56 20.66
C PHE A 64 -23.20 -11.04 20.95
N GLY A 65 -23.62 -10.00 20.22
CA GLY A 65 -24.86 -9.27 20.42
C GLY A 65 -24.59 -7.83 20.86
N LEU A 66 -25.26 -6.87 20.21
CA LEU A 66 -25.15 -5.44 20.49
C LEU A 66 -26.55 -4.82 20.62
N ALA A 67 -26.69 -3.89 21.56
CA ALA A 67 -27.86 -3.02 21.61
C ALA A 67 -27.97 -2.21 20.30
N PRO A 68 -29.18 -1.84 19.82
CA PRO A 68 -29.35 -1.19 18.52
C PRO A 68 -28.44 0.02 18.28
N LYS A 69 -28.27 0.90 19.28
CA LYS A 69 -27.38 2.07 19.19
C LYS A 69 -25.91 1.70 18.95
N LEU A 70 -25.45 0.58 19.49
CA LEU A 70 -24.08 0.10 19.32
C LEU A 70 -23.88 -0.60 17.97
N VAL A 71 -24.94 -1.17 17.39
CA VAL A 71 -24.91 -1.71 16.03
C VAL A 71 -24.64 -0.58 15.03
N ASP A 72 -25.31 0.56 15.18
CA ASP A 72 -25.08 1.74 14.34
C ASP A 72 -23.63 2.24 14.46
N GLU A 73 -23.11 2.30 15.68
CA GLU A 73 -21.73 2.71 15.94
C GLU A 73 -20.69 1.73 15.35
N ALA A 74 -20.92 0.41 15.49
CA ALA A 74 -20.10 -0.61 14.86
C ALA A 74 -20.13 -0.51 13.33
N GLY A 75 -21.31 -0.28 12.75
CA GLY A 75 -21.48 -0.04 11.31
C GLY A 75 -20.73 1.19 10.83
N ASN A 76 -20.78 2.29 11.59
CA ASN A 76 -20.04 3.52 11.31
C ASN A 76 -18.53 3.29 11.32
N LEU A 77 -18.00 2.58 12.33
CA LEU A 77 -16.58 2.23 12.40
C LEU A 77 -16.14 1.36 11.22
N LEU A 78 -16.91 0.32 10.88
CA LEU A 78 -16.60 -0.54 9.73
C LEU A 78 -16.64 0.23 8.41
N SER A 79 -17.57 1.19 8.26
CA SER A 79 -17.64 2.07 7.09
C SER A 79 -16.38 2.93 6.95
N VAL A 80 -15.92 3.55 8.05
CA VAL A 80 -14.65 4.32 8.08
C VAL A 80 -13.47 3.41 7.74
N LEU A 81 -13.34 2.25 8.39
CA LEU A 81 -12.28 1.27 8.12
C LEU A 81 -12.36 0.64 6.71
N GLY A 82 -13.51 0.70 6.05
CA GLY A 82 -13.71 0.22 4.68
C GLY A 82 -13.32 1.27 3.65
N ARG A 83 -13.67 2.54 3.91
CA ARG A 83 -13.48 3.68 3.00
C ARG A 83 -12.07 4.26 3.11
N ASP A 84 -11.60 4.50 4.33
CA ASP A 84 -10.41 5.33 4.62
C ASP A 84 -9.15 4.49 4.91
N TRP A 85 -9.23 3.17 4.70
CA TRP A 85 -8.16 2.23 5.06
C TRP A 85 -6.78 2.58 4.48
N ARG A 86 -6.70 3.17 3.28
CA ARG A 86 -5.41 3.59 2.70
C ARG A 86 -4.78 4.70 3.51
N GLU A 87 -5.57 5.71 3.85
CA GLU A 87 -5.12 6.85 4.65
C GLU A 87 -4.75 6.40 6.06
N LEU A 88 -5.57 5.55 6.68
CA LEU A 88 -5.27 5.03 8.01
C LEU A 88 -3.98 4.17 8.00
N VAL A 89 -3.83 3.23 7.05
CA VAL A 89 -2.67 2.32 7.02
C VAL A 89 -1.41 3.02 6.50
N ALA A 90 -1.46 3.69 5.35
CA ALA A 90 -0.27 4.32 4.77
C ALA A 90 -0.03 5.74 5.33
N GLY A 91 -1.09 6.51 5.55
CA GLY A 91 -0.97 7.86 6.10
C GLY A 91 -0.43 7.85 7.54
N SER A 92 -0.73 6.82 8.34
CA SER A 92 -0.07 6.65 9.65
C SER A 92 1.43 6.38 9.56
N GLU A 93 1.94 6.00 8.40
CA GLU A 93 3.38 5.91 8.14
C GLU A 93 3.95 7.16 7.44
N GLY A 94 3.13 8.21 7.26
CA GLY A 94 3.49 9.46 6.61
C GLY A 94 3.32 9.47 5.09
N TYR A 95 2.71 8.46 4.47
CA TYR A 95 2.44 8.50 3.03
C TYR A 95 1.27 9.44 2.72
N LEU A 96 1.41 10.28 1.70
CA LEU A 96 0.32 11.14 1.22
C LEU A 96 -0.56 10.36 0.24
N THR A 97 -1.78 10.03 0.65
CA THR A 97 -2.59 8.98 0.01
C THR A 97 -3.63 9.48 -1.01
N SER A 98 -3.80 10.80 -1.12
CA SER A 98 -4.76 11.37 -2.07
C SER A 98 -4.38 11.02 -3.52
N GLU A 99 -5.37 10.92 -4.40
CA GLU A 99 -5.15 10.54 -5.80
C GLU A 99 -4.16 11.47 -6.52
N LYS A 100 -4.19 12.77 -6.18
CA LYS A 100 -3.26 13.80 -6.71
C LYS A 100 -1.83 13.68 -6.18
N ARG A 101 -1.58 12.80 -5.21
CA ARG A 101 -0.25 12.55 -4.61
C ARG A 101 0.22 11.11 -4.81
N ALA A 102 -0.69 10.16 -5.03
CA ALA A 102 -0.37 8.76 -5.30
C ALA A 102 0.42 8.60 -6.60
N GLY A 103 1.45 7.73 -6.60
CA GLY A 103 2.16 7.36 -7.83
C GLY A 103 1.31 6.48 -8.73
N LEU A 104 0.59 5.53 -8.14
CA LEU A 104 -0.45 4.77 -8.82
C LEU A 104 -1.66 4.69 -7.88
N HIS A 105 -2.84 5.03 -8.37
CA HIS A 105 -4.08 4.94 -7.60
C HIS A 105 -4.96 3.84 -8.18
N ARG A 106 -5.15 2.75 -7.43
CA ARG A 106 -6.03 1.63 -7.81
C ARG A 106 -5.76 1.06 -9.22
N GLN A 107 -4.50 1.03 -9.63
CA GLN A 107 -4.05 0.45 -10.89
C GLN A 107 -4.43 -1.03 -10.95
N ASN A 108 -5.07 -1.46 -12.03
CA ASN A 108 -5.40 -2.87 -12.22
C ASN A 108 -4.12 -3.68 -12.40
N ILE A 109 -4.03 -4.80 -11.67
CA ILE A 109 -3.13 -5.88 -12.04
C ILE A 109 -3.73 -6.52 -13.30
N VAL A 110 -2.93 -6.77 -14.32
CA VAL A 110 -3.40 -7.45 -15.54
C VAL A 110 -2.97 -8.91 -15.53
N TRP A 111 -3.76 -9.78 -16.15
CA TRP A 111 -3.55 -11.23 -16.09
C TRP A 111 -2.12 -11.64 -16.52
N GLY A 112 -1.56 -10.97 -17.53
CA GLY A 112 -0.21 -11.22 -18.05
C GLY A 112 0.95 -10.77 -17.15
N GLU A 113 0.68 -10.16 -16.01
CA GLU A 113 1.70 -9.85 -14.98
C GLU A 113 1.96 -11.03 -14.05
N GLN A 114 1.14 -12.08 -14.13
CA GLN A 114 1.38 -13.32 -13.40
C GLN A 114 2.33 -14.23 -14.17
N ASP A 115 3.14 -14.99 -13.43
CA ASP A 115 4.00 -16.02 -13.99
C ASP A 115 3.46 -17.44 -13.72
N SER A 116 4.22 -18.45 -14.12
CA SER A 116 3.87 -19.87 -13.95
C SER A 116 3.72 -20.31 -12.49
N MET A 117 4.15 -19.50 -11.51
CA MET A 117 3.96 -19.79 -10.08
C MET A 117 2.57 -19.38 -9.57
N GLY A 118 1.73 -18.77 -10.42
CA GLY A 118 0.33 -18.47 -10.10
C GLY A 118 0.13 -17.18 -9.30
N HIS A 119 1.08 -16.25 -9.36
CA HIS A 119 1.02 -14.94 -8.74
C HIS A 119 1.79 -13.92 -9.57
N VAL A 120 1.65 -12.64 -9.23
CA VAL A 120 2.36 -11.53 -9.89
C VAL A 120 3.86 -11.77 -9.83
N ASN A 121 4.51 -11.71 -10.99
CA ASN A 121 5.94 -11.91 -11.13
C ASN A 121 6.72 -10.86 -10.31
N ASN A 122 7.81 -11.27 -9.67
CA ASN A 122 8.59 -10.40 -8.79
C ASN A 122 9.12 -9.12 -9.47
N VAL A 123 9.45 -9.17 -10.77
CA VAL A 123 9.90 -8.02 -11.56
C VAL A 123 8.84 -6.92 -11.64
N MET A 124 7.56 -7.30 -11.60
CA MET A 124 6.46 -6.33 -11.71
C MET A 124 6.42 -5.36 -10.53
N TYR A 125 6.84 -5.77 -9.33
CA TYR A 125 6.90 -4.87 -8.18
C TYR A 125 7.89 -3.72 -8.40
N VAL A 126 9.03 -4.00 -9.03
CA VAL A 126 10.01 -2.96 -9.41
C VAL A 126 9.41 -2.04 -10.47
N ARG A 127 8.70 -2.58 -11.46
CA ARG A 127 8.00 -1.78 -12.49
C ARG A 127 6.89 -0.91 -11.90
N PHE A 128 6.16 -1.40 -10.90
CA PHE A 128 5.15 -0.63 -10.19
C PHE A 128 5.77 0.52 -9.40
N ALA A 129 6.89 0.29 -8.72
CA ALA A 129 7.63 1.33 -8.02
C ALA A 129 8.17 2.40 -8.98
N GLU A 130 8.76 1.99 -10.11
CA GLU A 130 9.23 2.89 -11.18
C GLU A 130 8.10 3.74 -11.77
N SER A 131 7.02 3.11 -12.21
CA SER A 131 5.85 3.81 -12.77
C SER A 131 5.22 4.76 -11.76
N GLY A 132 5.15 4.31 -10.50
CA GLY A 132 4.69 5.11 -9.38
C GLY A 132 5.58 6.34 -9.16
N ARG A 133 6.91 6.22 -9.18
CA ARG A 133 7.83 7.35 -9.03
C ARG A 133 7.67 8.36 -10.16
N CYS A 134 7.60 7.90 -11.40
CA CYS A 134 7.39 8.77 -12.56
C CYS A 134 6.10 9.57 -12.44
N ASN A 135 5.00 8.93 -12.04
CA ASN A 135 3.72 9.61 -11.84
C ASN A 135 3.73 10.51 -10.60
N TRP A 136 4.43 10.13 -9.52
CA TRP A 136 4.62 10.97 -8.34
C TRP A 136 5.29 12.30 -8.71
N ILE A 137 6.34 12.27 -9.55
CA ILE A 137 6.97 13.48 -10.09
C ILE A 137 6.03 14.25 -11.03
N ARG A 138 5.30 13.59 -11.93
CA ARG A 138 4.28 14.24 -12.78
C ARG A 138 3.18 14.92 -11.99
N ASN A 139 2.84 14.42 -10.82
CA ASN A 139 1.84 15.05 -9.97
C ASN A 139 2.31 16.41 -9.44
N TYR A 140 3.62 16.62 -9.25
CA TYR A 140 4.13 17.97 -8.97
C TYR A 140 3.84 18.91 -10.14
N SER A 141 4.15 18.49 -11.36
CA SER A 141 3.91 19.29 -12.57
C SER A 141 2.43 19.61 -12.83
N ARG A 142 1.52 18.75 -12.36
CA ARG A 142 0.07 18.88 -12.59
C ARG A 142 -0.69 19.56 -11.45
N HIS A 143 -0.28 19.35 -10.21
CA HIS A 143 -1.14 19.64 -9.04
C HIS A 143 -0.47 20.43 -7.93
N VAL A 144 0.87 20.40 -7.83
CA VAL A 144 1.59 21.06 -6.72
C VAL A 144 2.23 22.35 -7.21
N ASP A 145 2.95 22.28 -8.34
CA ASP A 145 3.70 23.39 -8.91
C ASP A 145 3.56 23.39 -10.44
N PRO A 146 2.37 23.75 -10.95
CA PRO A 146 2.13 23.87 -12.38
C PRO A 146 2.92 25.01 -13.04
N ALA A 147 3.41 25.98 -12.26
CA ALA A 147 4.22 27.10 -12.78
C ALA A 147 5.55 26.60 -13.36
N HIS A 148 6.16 25.57 -12.77
CA HIS A 148 7.40 24.95 -13.27
C HIS A 148 7.15 23.60 -13.95
N LYS A 149 5.97 23.41 -14.56
CA LYS A 149 5.57 22.14 -15.17
C LYS A 149 6.64 21.54 -16.09
N ARG A 150 7.27 22.36 -16.94
CA ARG A 150 8.29 21.89 -17.89
C ARG A 150 9.49 21.27 -17.16
N GLN A 151 9.99 21.93 -16.13
CA GLN A 151 11.14 21.48 -15.36
C GLN A 151 10.83 20.18 -14.59
N TRP A 152 9.63 20.07 -14.01
CA TRP A 152 9.17 18.82 -13.39
C TRP A 152 9.06 17.66 -14.39
N GLU A 153 8.61 17.93 -15.63
CA GLU A 153 8.56 16.91 -16.68
C GLU A 153 9.96 16.55 -17.19
N GLU A 154 10.87 17.53 -17.27
CA GLU A 154 12.27 17.31 -17.67
C GLU A 154 13.01 16.38 -16.70
N LEU A 155 12.63 16.33 -15.40
CA LEU A 155 13.18 15.38 -14.42
C LEU A 155 13.05 13.90 -14.84
N LEU A 156 12.09 13.61 -15.72
CA LEU A 156 11.79 12.27 -16.23
C LEU A 156 12.42 12.03 -17.61
N THR A 157 13.36 12.88 -18.02
CA THR A 157 14.04 12.83 -19.31
C THR A 157 15.54 13.09 -19.14
N SER A 158 16.31 12.92 -20.22
CA SER A 158 17.73 13.24 -20.27
C SER A 158 18.03 14.67 -20.79
N ARG A 159 17.06 15.60 -20.78
CA ARG A 159 17.20 16.93 -21.41
C ARG A 159 17.82 18.01 -20.53
N GLY A 160 17.93 17.78 -19.23
CA GLY A 160 18.37 18.76 -18.23
C GLY A 160 18.77 18.06 -16.94
N ILE A 161 18.28 18.55 -15.80
CA ILE A 161 18.36 17.81 -14.55
C ILE A 161 17.34 16.67 -14.61
N GLY A 162 17.77 15.46 -14.27
CA GLY A 162 16.92 14.28 -14.22
C GLY A 162 17.21 13.40 -13.01
N LEU A 163 16.32 12.43 -12.79
CA LEU A 163 16.38 11.51 -11.66
C LEU A 163 16.81 10.11 -12.12
N ILE A 164 17.92 9.61 -11.58
CA ILE A 164 18.48 8.29 -11.89
C ILE A 164 18.34 7.37 -10.68
N LEU A 165 17.73 6.20 -10.87
CA LEU A 165 17.67 5.16 -9.83
C LEU A 165 19.07 4.55 -9.64
N LYS A 166 19.69 4.77 -8.49
CA LYS A 166 21.00 4.22 -8.12
C LYS A 166 20.87 2.82 -7.51
N SER A 167 19.86 2.61 -6.67
CA SER A 167 19.55 1.30 -6.11
C SER A 167 18.08 1.18 -5.74
N ILE A 168 17.58 -0.06 -5.72
CA ILE A 168 16.27 -0.41 -5.20
C ILE A 168 16.37 -1.70 -4.39
N THR A 169 15.81 -1.71 -3.19
CA THR A 169 15.57 -2.91 -2.39
C THR A 169 14.08 -3.17 -2.34
N VAL A 170 13.64 -4.42 -2.50
CA VAL A 170 12.22 -4.79 -2.44
C VAL A 170 12.01 -5.89 -1.41
N ASP A 171 11.18 -5.59 -0.41
CA ASP A 171 10.68 -6.57 0.55
C ASP A 171 9.29 -7.05 0.13
N PHE A 172 9.19 -8.29 -0.33
CA PHE A 172 7.90 -8.93 -0.64
C PHE A 172 7.22 -9.38 0.66
N LYS A 173 5.97 -8.94 0.88
CA LYS A 173 5.20 -9.27 2.09
C LYS A 173 4.19 -10.40 1.86
N PHE A 174 3.61 -10.51 0.66
CA PHE A 174 2.83 -11.67 0.23
C PHE A 174 2.64 -11.68 -1.30
N PRO A 175 2.40 -12.84 -1.93
CA PRO A 175 2.13 -12.92 -3.37
C PRO A 175 0.73 -12.38 -3.71
N MET A 176 0.67 -11.29 -4.49
CA MET A 176 -0.58 -10.82 -5.12
C MET A 176 -0.96 -11.67 -6.32
N THR A 177 -2.25 -11.76 -6.61
CA THR A 177 -2.81 -12.52 -7.74
C THR A 177 -3.77 -11.64 -8.53
N TRP A 178 -4.00 -11.99 -9.79
CA TRP A 178 -5.14 -11.43 -10.53
C TRP A 178 -6.44 -12.14 -10.14
N PRO A 179 -7.60 -11.45 -10.09
CA PRO A 179 -7.76 -10.00 -10.20
C PRO A 179 -7.46 -9.31 -8.85
N ASP A 180 -6.71 -8.21 -8.90
CA ASP A 180 -6.50 -7.28 -7.79
C ASP A 180 -6.20 -5.89 -8.39
N ARG A 181 -6.21 -4.87 -7.53
CA ARG A 181 -5.73 -3.53 -7.85
C ARG A 181 -4.64 -3.15 -6.86
N ILE A 182 -3.74 -2.28 -7.28
CA ILE A 182 -2.68 -1.76 -6.43
C ILE A 182 -2.77 -0.24 -6.31
N SER A 183 -2.40 0.26 -5.14
CA SER A 183 -2.04 1.67 -4.96
C SER A 183 -0.57 1.75 -4.55
N VAL A 184 0.18 2.66 -5.18
CA VAL A 184 1.62 2.85 -4.95
C VAL A 184 1.87 4.25 -4.44
N TYR A 185 2.51 4.34 -3.28
CA TYR A 185 2.82 5.59 -2.60
C TYR A 185 4.31 5.74 -2.40
N HIS A 186 4.82 6.95 -2.64
CA HIS A 186 6.21 7.34 -2.40
C HIS A 186 6.25 8.39 -1.29
N LYS A 187 7.23 8.28 -0.39
CA LYS A 187 7.54 9.32 0.59
C LYS A 187 9.02 9.60 0.66
N LEU A 188 9.38 10.81 1.09
CA LEU A 188 10.75 11.17 1.36
C LEU A 188 11.13 10.55 2.71
N ARG A 189 12.24 9.83 2.77
CA ARG A 189 12.70 9.25 4.04
C ARG A 189 13.24 10.31 5.00
N SER A 190 13.86 11.36 4.46
CA SER A 190 14.45 12.46 5.20
C SER A 190 14.13 13.79 4.53
N ARG A 191 14.10 14.87 5.33
CA ARG A 191 13.89 16.23 4.83
C ARG A 191 15.10 16.63 3.97
N PRO A 192 14.89 17.07 2.72
CA PRO A 192 16.00 17.50 1.87
C PRO A 192 16.51 18.90 2.27
N ASP A 193 17.76 19.15 1.93
CA ASP A 193 18.46 20.42 2.08
C ASP A 193 19.18 20.81 0.79
N GLU A 194 19.88 21.94 0.80
CA GLU A 194 20.59 22.52 -0.33
C GLU A 194 21.72 21.61 -0.85
N SER A 195 22.23 20.69 -0.02
CA SER A 195 23.29 19.74 -0.36
C SER A 195 22.77 18.40 -0.89
N THR A 196 21.45 18.25 -0.99
CA THR A 196 20.82 16.98 -1.37
C THR A 196 21.06 16.64 -2.85
N GLU A 197 21.98 15.70 -3.08
CA GLU A 197 22.27 15.10 -4.40
C GLU A 197 21.52 13.79 -4.66
N SER A 198 20.92 13.19 -3.62
CA SER A 198 20.15 11.96 -3.74
C SER A 198 18.93 11.95 -2.84
N LEU A 199 17.81 11.45 -3.37
CA LEU A 199 16.55 11.30 -2.67
C LEU A 199 16.37 9.84 -2.28
N ILE A 200 16.31 9.59 -0.97
CA ILE A 200 15.93 8.28 -0.46
C ILE A 200 14.41 8.23 -0.34
N LEU A 201 13.78 7.39 -1.15
CA LEU A 201 12.32 7.24 -1.21
C LEU A 201 11.90 5.90 -0.60
N ASP A 202 11.02 5.96 0.40
CA ASP A 202 10.29 4.79 0.82
C ASP A 202 9.08 4.61 -0.09
N VAL A 203 8.86 3.40 -0.58
CA VAL A 203 7.76 3.06 -1.49
C VAL A 203 6.86 2.00 -0.86
N LEU A 204 5.56 2.23 -0.88
CA LEU A 204 4.55 1.31 -0.38
C LEU A 204 3.65 0.84 -1.52
N ILE A 205 3.68 -0.46 -1.81
CA ILE A 205 2.80 -1.10 -2.79
C ILE A 205 1.70 -1.82 -2.01
N MET A 206 0.46 -1.33 -2.13
CA MET A 206 -0.69 -1.83 -1.37
C MET A 206 -1.64 -2.62 -2.26
N SER A 207 -2.03 -3.81 -1.81
CA SER A 207 -3.13 -4.57 -2.42
C SER A 207 -4.46 -3.99 -1.96
N GLU A 208 -5.34 -3.74 -2.93
CA GLU A 208 -6.68 -3.24 -2.70
C GLU A 208 -7.60 -4.33 -2.15
N VAL A 209 -7.48 -5.56 -2.64
CA VAL A 209 -8.28 -6.71 -2.17
C VAL A 209 -7.89 -7.12 -0.75
N LYS A 210 -6.59 -7.12 -0.42
CA LYS A 210 -6.12 -7.52 0.92
C LYS A 210 -6.02 -6.36 1.90
N GLN A 211 -6.21 -5.13 1.44
CA GLN A 211 -6.13 -3.90 2.23
C GLN A 211 -4.86 -3.76 3.08
N ARG A 212 -3.71 -4.20 2.55
CA ARG A 212 -2.43 -4.17 3.28
C ARG A 212 -1.23 -4.07 2.33
N PRO A 213 -0.05 -3.68 2.82
CA PRO A 213 1.18 -3.65 2.03
C PRO A 213 1.54 -5.03 1.46
N ALA A 214 1.63 -5.13 0.13
CA ALA A 214 2.08 -6.31 -0.59
C ALA A 214 3.60 -6.33 -0.77
N ALA A 215 4.21 -5.16 -0.94
CA ALA A 215 5.65 -4.98 -0.88
C ALA A 215 6.02 -3.61 -0.33
N ARG A 216 7.25 -3.51 0.16
CA ARG A 216 7.89 -2.24 0.51
C ARG A 216 9.16 -2.13 -0.30
N CYS A 217 9.40 -0.97 -0.91
CA CYS A 217 10.65 -0.71 -1.61
C CYS A 217 11.39 0.44 -0.96
N LEU A 218 12.71 0.41 -1.07
CA LEU A 218 13.60 1.50 -0.74
C LEU A 218 14.37 1.88 -1.99
N GLU A 219 14.15 3.08 -2.50
CA GLU A 219 14.83 3.63 -3.68
C GLU A 219 15.87 4.68 -3.26
N ASP A 220 17.07 4.60 -3.83
CA ASP A 220 18.08 5.67 -3.80
C ASP A 220 18.09 6.33 -5.19
N VAL A 221 17.63 7.58 -5.28
CA VAL A 221 17.40 8.28 -6.54
C VAL A 221 18.28 9.52 -6.63
N VAL A 222 19.32 9.44 -7.47
CA VAL A 222 20.32 10.49 -7.64
C VAL A 222 19.82 11.57 -8.57
N VAL A 223 20.06 12.82 -8.20
CA VAL A 223 19.85 13.99 -9.04
C VAL A 223 21.06 14.16 -9.96
N TYR A 224 20.82 14.14 -11.27
CA TYR A 224 21.87 14.12 -12.28
C TYR A 224 21.63 15.21 -13.32
N ASP A 225 22.63 16.05 -13.56
CA ASP A 225 22.59 17.02 -14.65
C ASP A 225 23.15 16.35 -15.92
N TYR A 226 22.24 16.03 -16.85
CA TYR A 226 22.60 15.40 -18.13
C TYR A 226 23.40 16.32 -19.05
N ARG A 227 23.32 17.64 -18.87
CA ARG A 227 24.09 18.60 -19.67
C ARG A 227 25.53 18.69 -19.18
N ALA A 228 25.71 18.71 -17.86
CA ALA A 228 27.03 18.75 -17.24
C ALA A 228 27.69 17.36 -17.10
N GLY A 229 26.92 16.28 -17.25
CA GLY A 229 27.43 14.91 -17.15
C GLY A 229 27.90 14.54 -15.74
N LYS A 230 27.26 15.09 -14.70
CA LYS A 230 27.63 14.87 -13.29
C LYS A 230 26.41 14.93 -12.37
N LYS A 231 26.60 14.45 -11.14
CA LYS A 231 25.63 14.67 -10.06
C LYS A 231 25.41 16.16 -9.83
N SER A 232 24.19 16.51 -9.45
CA SER A 232 23.77 17.87 -9.15
C SER A 232 22.88 17.86 -7.91
N THR A 233 22.57 19.04 -7.40
CA THR A 233 21.50 19.26 -6.43
C THR A 233 20.18 19.57 -7.15
N LEU A 234 19.10 19.60 -6.39
CA LEU A 234 17.78 20.04 -6.87
C LEU A 234 17.78 21.54 -7.19
N GLU A 235 16.94 21.93 -8.14
CA GLU A 235 16.59 23.34 -8.36
C GLU A 235 15.93 23.92 -7.09
N PRO A 236 16.15 25.21 -6.75
CA PRO A 236 15.62 25.80 -5.52
C PRO A 236 14.12 25.64 -5.32
N PHE A 237 13.32 25.79 -6.38
CA PHE A 237 11.87 25.62 -6.30
C PHE A 237 11.48 24.15 -6.06
N MET A 238 12.22 23.17 -6.60
CA MET A 238 11.98 21.75 -6.36
C MET A 238 12.31 21.37 -4.92
N LEU A 239 13.44 21.88 -4.42
CA LEU A 239 13.86 21.70 -3.03
C LEU A 239 12.78 22.20 -2.07
N GLU A 240 12.26 23.40 -2.32
CA GLU A 240 11.19 23.98 -1.50
C GLU A 240 9.92 23.11 -1.52
N GLN A 241 9.50 22.62 -2.69
CA GLN A 241 8.34 21.73 -2.79
C GLN A 241 8.54 20.39 -2.08
N PHE A 242 9.77 19.85 -2.08
CA PHE A 242 10.08 18.63 -1.34
C PHE A 242 10.18 18.86 0.17
N LYS A 243 10.70 20.01 0.62
CA LYS A 243 10.63 20.41 2.05
C LYS A 243 9.18 20.49 2.53
N GLN A 244 8.32 21.18 1.78
CA GLN A 244 6.87 21.26 2.07
C GLN A 244 6.22 19.87 2.05
N THR A 245 6.63 19.00 1.12
CA THR A 245 6.12 17.63 1.07
C THR A 245 6.54 16.82 2.28
N PHE A 246 7.78 16.93 2.74
CA PHE A 246 8.24 16.27 3.95
C PHE A 246 7.43 16.75 5.18
N ASP A 247 7.22 18.06 5.29
CA ASP A 247 6.45 18.64 6.40
C ASP A 247 4.99 18.14 6.38
N LEU A 248 4.39 17.98 5.19
CA LEU A 248 3.07 17.34 5.01
C LEU A 248 3.07 15.85 5.38
N GLN A 249 4.16 15.11 5.13
CA GLN A 249 4.26 13.70 5.49
C GLN A 249 4.26 13.52 7.01
N GLU A 250 4.98 14.37 7.74
CA GLU A 250 4.99 14.35 9.20
C GLU A 250 3.63 14.78 9.78
N ALA A 251 2.98 15.78 9.19
CA ALA A 251 1.62 16.16 9.58
C ALA A 251 0.60 15.02 9.35
N ALA A 252 0.63 14.39 8.17
CA ALA A 252 -0.25 13.27 7.84
C ALA A 252 -0.01 12.07 8.78
N LYS A 253 1.24 11.81 9.14
CA LYS A 253 1.60 10.79 10.13
C LYS A 253 0.94 11.08 11.47
N ALA A 254 1.10 12.29 12.00
CA ALA A 254 0.52 12.68 13.30
C ALA A 254 -1.01 12.61 13.28
N GLU A 255 -1.64 13.16 12.25
CA GLU A 255 -3.10 13.17 12.08
C GLU A 255 -3.68 11.75 12.05
N ASN A 256 -3.08 10.85 11.26
CA ASN A 256 -3.58 9.49 11.11
C ASN A 256 -3.34 8.63 12.35
N HIS A 257 -2.26 8.86 13.11
CA HIS A 257 -2.12 8.25 14.43
C HIS A 257 -3.26 8.69 15.37
N GLY A 258 -3.62 9.97 15.37
CA GLY A 258 -4.76 10.48 16.13
C GLY A 258 -6.09 9.83 15.73
N LYS A 259 -6.35 9.72 14.43
CA LYS A 259 -7.53 9.00 13.90
C LYS A 259 -7.57 7.53 14.36
N ILE A 260 -6.43 6.85 14.32
CA ILE A 260 -6.32 5.45 14.74
C ILE A 260 -6.58 5.31 16.24
N GLN A 261 -6.02 6.19 17.07
CA GLN A 261 -6.28 6.19 18.51
C GLN A 261 -7.75 6.42 18.83
N GLN A 262 -8.42 7.33 18.12
CA GLN A 262 -9.86 7.55 18.27
C GLN A 262 -10.68 6.32 17.89
N ILE A 263 -10.34 5.64 16.79
CA ILE A 263 -10.97 4.37 16.39
C ILE A 263 -10.78 3.32 17.47
N GLU A 264 -9.54 3.14 17.96
CA GLU A 264 -9.21 2.17 19.01
C GLU A 264 -10.03 2.42 20.29
N GLN A 265 -10.17 3.69 20.70
CA GLN A 265 -10.97 4.06 21.86
C GLN A 265 -12.46 3.73 21.65
N ARG A 266 -13.02 4.02 20.47
CA ARG A 266 -14.42 3.71 20.13
C ARG A 266 -14.66 2.21 20.08
N VAL A 267 -13.74 1.44 19.52
CA VAL A 267 -13.79 -0.04 19.55
C VAL A 267 -13.72 -0.55 20.98
N ARG A 268 -12.89 0.04 21.84
CA ARG A 268 -12.81 -0.35 23.26
C ARG A 268 -14.12 -0.09 24.01
N VAL A 269 -14.84 0.99 23.68
CA VAL A 269 -16.18 1.26 24.21
C VAL A 269 -17.15 0.17 23.75
N LEU A 270 -17.16 -0.19 22.46
CA LEU A 270 -17.99 -1.30 21.96
C LEU A 270 -17.70 -2.62 22.69
N GLU A 271 -16.43 -2.95 22.93
CA GLU A 271 -16.05 -4.18 23.64
C GLU A 271 -16.60 -4.21 25.07
N LYS A 272 -16.42 -3.12 25.82
CA LYS A 272 -16.91 -3.00 27.22
C LYS A 272 -18.43 -3.04 27.32
N GLU A 273 -19.12 -2.46 26.35
CA GLU A 273 -20.59 -2.43 26.31
C GLU A 273 -21.21 -3.72 25.72
N SER A 274 -20.38 -4.66 25.25
CA SER A 274 -20.83 -5.93 24.64
C SER A 274 -20.45 -7.15 25.48
N TRP A 275 -19.24 -7.67 25.26
CA TRP A 275 -18.75 -8.93 25.81
C TRP A 275 -17.78 -8.75 27.00
N ASP A 276 -17.11 -7.60 27.09
CA ASP A 276 -16.11 -7.32 28.12
C ASP A 276 -16.73 -6.59 29.32
N ARG A 277 -17.80 -7.19 29.88
CA ARG A 277 -18.46 -6.77 31.13
C ARG A 277 -18.78 -8.00 32.00
N PRO A 278 -18.79 -7.87 33.34
CA PRO A 278 -18.93 -9.02 34.24
C PRO A 278 -20.22 -9.83 34.06
N ASP A 279 -21.28 -9.21 33.56
CA ASP A 279 -22.62 -9.77 33.38
C ASP A 279 -22.94 -10.15 31.91
N ALA A 280 -21.93 -10.13 31.03
CA ALA A 280 -22.12 -10.38 29.62
C ALA A 280 -22.71 -11.79 29.37
N LYS A 281 -23.88 -11.84 28.72
CA LYS A 281 -24.48 -13.05 28.19
C LYS A 281 -24.54 -12.93 26.67
N GLU A 282 -24.10 -13.97 25.97
CA GLU A 282 -24.21 -14.05 24.52
C GLU A 282 -25.68 -14.00 24.11
N ASP A 283 -26.04 -13.00 23.29
CA ASP A 283 -27.37 -12.88 22.72
C ASP A 283 -27.33 -13.29 21.25
N PHE A 284 -27.73 -14.54 20.99
CA PHE A 284 -27.82 -15.09 19.64
C PHE A 284 -29.08 -14.67 18.89
N GLY A 285 -29.93 -13.82 19.49
CA GLY A 285 -31.27 -13.53 18.99
C GLY A 285 -32.16 -14.77 19.13
N SER A 286 -33.16 -14.70 20.00
CA SER A 286 -34.20 -15.74 20.01
C SER A 286 -34.97 -15.66 18.69
N ALA A 287 -34.94 -16.72 17.88
CA ALA A 287 -35.84 -16.88 16.75
C ALA A 287 -37.29 -17.06 17.26
N GLN A 288 -37.91 -15.99 17.75
CA GLN A 288 -39.36 -15.94 17.88
C GLN A 288 -39.90 -15.84 16.45
N ARG A 289 -40.27 -17.00 15.89
CA ARG A 289 -41.12 -17.05 14.70
C ARG A 289 -42.44 -16.34 15.03
N PRO A 290 -43.02 -15.57 14.09
CA PRO A 290 -44.39 -15.08 14.24
C PRO A 290 -45.38 -16.24 14.43
#